data_AF-A0A5S3R310-F1
#
_entry.id   AF-A0A5S3R310-F1
#
_cell.length_a   1.000
_cell.length_b   1.000
_cell.length_c   1.000
_cell.angle_alpha   90.00
_cell.angle_beta   90.00
_cell.angle_gamma   90.00
#
_symmetry.space_group_name_H-M   'P 1'
#
loop_
_entity.id
_entity.type
_entity.pdbx_description
1 polymer ?
#
loop_
_entity_poly.entity_id
_entity_poly.type
_entity_poly.pdbx_seq_one_letter_code
_entity_poly.pdbx_strand_id
1 'polypeptide(L)'
;MTPNMIKEIISNAALRAGQLEEHDYLPKTEIQAAQFVPHSWVVSAMYELANMSHKMESAIRQFALENNVDTSALINALPASNPLKPVEVQRDENGYWSHPDWPMWDDGNTFIEIHNYALSRGFRLCLDKFENSCTVEQEESYYKQGNTNINSWHPTCNTPGAFLLSIHEADDGPIAVFAAPLERNLVKKSEAA
;
A
#
# COMPACT_ATOMS: atom_id res chain seq x y z
N MET A 1 2.26 6.07 -5.62
CA MET A 1 2.69 4.92 -6.46
C MET A 1 2.91 3.72 -5.55
N THR A 2 2.74 2.48 -6.02
CA THR A 2 2.89 1.28 -5.16
C THR A 2 4.30 0.66 -5.29
N PRO A 3 4.77 -0.12 -4.29
CA PRO A 3 6.03 -0.86 -4.39
C PRO A 3 6.14 -1.72 -5.66
N ASN A 4 5.08 -2.42 -6.06
CA ASN A 4 5.07 -3.21 -7.29
C ASN A 4 5.23 -2.35 -8.55
N MET A 5 4.50 -1.24 -8.65
CA MET A 5 4.64 -0.33 -9.79
C MET A 5 6.07 0.21 -9.90
N ILE A 6 6.71 0.53 -8.77
CA ILE A 6 8.10 1.00 -8.74
C ILE A 6 9.05 -0.11 -9.23
N LYS A 7 8.90 -1.34 -8.72
CA LYS A 7 9.70 -2.49 -9.18
C LYS A 7 9.56 -2.74 -10.67
N GLU A 8 8.34 -2.64 -11.20
CA GLU A 8 8.06 -2.79 -12.63
C GLU A 8 8.73 -1.70 -13.47
N ILE A 9 8.59 -0.43 -13.07
CA ILE A 9 9.25 0.71 -13.73
C ILE A 9 10.77 0.53 -13.76
N ILE A 10 11.37 0.16 -12.62
CA ILE A 10 12.82 -0.06 -12.51
C ILE A 10 13.26 -1.23 -13.38
N SER A 11 12.53 -2.35 -13.37
CA SER A 11 12.87 -3.54 -14.16
C SER A 11 12.81 -3.25 -15.67
N ASN A 12 11.81 -2.48 -16.10
CA ASN A 12 11.68 -2.04 -17.49
C ASN A 12 12.78 -1.05 -17.89
N ALA A 13 13.16 -0.12 -17.00
CA ALA A 13 14.27 0.80 -17.25
C ALA A 13 15.62 0.04 -17.33
N ALA A 14 15.85 -0.91 -16.42
CA ALA A 14 17.02 -1.77 -16.40
C ALA A 14 17.14 -2.62 -17.68
N LEU A 15 16.01 -3.16 -18.17
CA LEU A 15 15.96 -3.89 -19.43
C LEU A 15 16.39 -3.02 -20.62
N ARG A 16 15.88 -1.79 -20.71
CA ARG A 16 16.24 -0.87 -21.79
C ARG A 16 17.73 -0.55 -21.77
N ALA A 17 18.29 -0.24 -20.61
CA ALA A 17 19.72 0.04 -20.46
C ALA A 17 20.59 -1.20 -20.77
N GLY A 18 20.18 -2.39 -20.35
CA GLY A 18 20.86 -3.64 -20.69
C GLY A 18 20.83 -3.97 -22.19
N GLN A 19 19.71 -3.68 -22.87
CA GLN A 19 19.58 -3.81 -24.33
C GLN A 19 20.45 -2.81 -25.11
N LEU A 20 20.78 -1.66 -24.52
CA LEU A 20 21.73 -0.69 -25.06
C LEU A 20 23.19 -1.04 -24.79
N GLU A 21 23.47 -2.20 -24.16
CA GLU A 21 24.79 -2.67 -23.73
C GLU A 21 25.55 -1.68 -22.82
N GLU A 22 24.84 -0.79 -22.13
CA GLU A 22 25.48 0.20 -21.25
C GLU A 22 26.21 -0.47 -20.08
N HIS A 23 25.69 -1.61 -19.61
CA HIS A 23 26.21 -2.34 -18.46
C HIS A 23 25.92 -3.85 -18.52
N ASP A 24 26.94 -4.68 -18.27
CA ASP A 24 26.82 -6.15 -18.36
C ASP A 24 26.02 -6.81 -17.22
N TYR A 25 25.83 -6.11 -16.10
CA TYR A 25 25.07 -6.62 -14.95
C TYR A 25 23.55 -6.40 -15.07
N LEU A 26 23.09 -5.72 -16.13
CA LEU A 26 21.69 -5.42 -16.35
C LEU A 26 20.99 -6.52 -17.17
N PRO A 27 19.67 -6.73 -16.96
CA PRO A 27 18.90 -7.67 -17.75
C PRO A 27 18.88 -7.26 -19.22
N LYS A 28 19.13 -8.20 -20.13
CA LYS A 28 19.09 -7.98 -21.59
C LYS A 28 17.82 -8.57 -22.22
N THR A 29 17.04 -9.33 -21.46
CA THR A 29 15.81 -10.01 -21.90
C THR A 29 14.67 -9.78 -20.90
N GLU A 30 13.43 -9.91 -21.37
CA GLU A 30 12.23 -9.80 -20.51
C GLU A 30 12.23 -10.82 -19.37
N ILE A 31 12.72 -12.04 -19.61
CA ILE A 31 12.83 -13.08 -18.58
C ILE A 31 13.80 -12.65 -17.47
N GLN A 32 14.97 -12.11 -17.84
CA GLN A 32 15.93 -11.58 -16.87
C GLN A 32 15.37 -10.37 -16.13
N ALA A 33 14.61 -9.51 -16.80
CA ALA A 33 13.97 -8.35 -16.18
C ALA A 33 12.90 -8.76 -15.16
N ALA A 34 12.11 -9.80 -15.44
CA ALA A 34 11.13 -10.33 -14.49
C ALA A 34 11.77 -10.94 -13.23
N GLN A 35 13.01 -11.39 -13.34
CA GLN A 35 13.81 -11.92 -12.22
C GLN A 35 14.72 -10.86 -11.58
N PHE A 36 14.74 -9.65 -12.12
CA PHE A 36 15.62 -8.60 -11.65
C PHE A 36 15.13 -8.08 -10.30
N VAL A 37 16.00 -8.17 -9.30
CA VAL A 37 15.73 -7.65 -7.96
C VAL A 37 16.55 -6.38 -7.76
N PRO A 38 15.95 -5.18 -7.92
CA PRO A 38 16.66 -3.95 -7.62
C PRO A 38 17.02 -3.89 -6.13
N HIS A 39 18.17 -3.27 -5.83
CA HIS A 39 18.58 -3.09 -4.45
C HIS A 39 17.54 -2.26 -3.68
N SER A 40 17.29 -2.62 -2.43
CA SER A 40 16.32 -1.97 -1.55
C SER A 40 16.41 -0.44 -1.54
N TRP A 41 17.62 0.14 -1.43
CA TRP A 41 17.80 1.60 -1.43
C TRP A 41 17.31 2.28 -2.71
N VAL A 42 17.43 1.62 -3.88
CA VAL A 42 16.93 2.17 -5.17
C VAL A 42 15.41 2.21 -5.15
N VAL A 43 14.78 1.15 -4.64
CA VAL A 43 13.32 1.10 -4.47
C VAL A 43 12.86 2.19 -3.51
N SER A 44 13.56 2.40 -2.39
CA SER A 44 13.26 3.47 -1.43
C SER A 44 13.41 4.88 -2.03
N ALA A 45 14.49 5.15 -2.76
CA ALA A 45 14.72 6.45 -3.38
C ALA A 45 13.68 6.78 -4.46
N MET A 46 13.35 5.80 -5.32
CA MET A 46 12.29 5.97 -6.32
C MET A 46 10.92 6.14 -5.67
N TYR A 47 10.71 5.53 -4.51
CA TYR A 47 9.51 5.73 -3.72
C TYR A 47 9.42 7.15 -3.15
N GLU A 48 10.48 7.69 -2.55
CA GLU A 48 10.49 9.09 -2.07
C GLU A 48 10.14 10.06 -3.19
N LEU A 49 10.72 9.86 -4.39
CA LEU A 49 10.39 10.64 -5.58
C LEU A 49 8.92 10.48 -5.98
N ALA A 50 8.37 9.27 -5.92
CA ALA A 50 6.97 9.03 -6.22
C ALA A 50 6.02 9.67 -5.19
N ASN A 51 6.40 9.70 -3.91
CA ASN A 51 5.67 10.41 -2.85
C ASN A 51 5.71 11.91 -3.06
N MET A 52 6.88 12.48 -3.38
CA MET A 52 7.01 13.90 -3.72
C MET A 52 6.15 14.25 -4.94
N SER A 53 6.15 13.39 -5.96
CA SER A 53 5.31 13.56 -7.15
C SER A 53 3.81 13.49 -6.80
N HIS A 54 3.40 12.56 -5.93
CA HIS A 54 2.02 12.45 -5.48
C HIS A 54 1.59 13.65 -4.62
N LYS A 55 2.43 14.10 -3.69
CA LYS A 55 2.19 15.31 -2.88
C LYS A 55 2.04 16.54 -3.79
N MET A 56 2.88 16.65 -4.83
CA MET A 56 2.75 17.71 -5.84
C MET A 56 1.46 17.59 -6.66
N GLU A 57 1.07 16.38 -7.07
CA GLU A 57 -0.19 16.14 -7.77
C GLU A 57 -1.40 16.52 -6.90
N SER A 58 -1.41 16.12 -5.63
CA SER A 58 -2.45 16.49 -4.66
C SER A 58 -2.52 18.01 -4.46
N ALA A 59 -1.39 18.70 -4.37
CA ALA A 59 -1.35 20.16 -4.30
C ALA A 59 -1.90 20.82 -5.57
N ILE A 60 -1.56 20.30 -6.75
CA ILE A 60 -2.11 20.77 -8.03
C ILE A 60 -3.63 20.55 -8.09
N ARG A 61 -4.12 19.39 -7.64
CA ARG A 61 -5.55 19.09 -7.56
C ARG A 61 -6.28 20.05 -6.63
N GLN A 62 -5.72 20.30 -5.45
CA GLN A 62 -6.29 21.23 -4.47
C GLN A 62 -6.37 22.64 -5.05
N PHE A 63 -5.27 23.13 -5.64
CA PHE A 63 -5.25 24.41 -6.33
C PHE A 63 -6.28 24.47 -7.46
N ALA A 64 -6.40 23.41 -8.27
CA ALA A 64 -7.37 23.37 -9.36
C ALA A 64 -8.82 23.41 -8.87
N LEU A 65 -9.15 22.71 -7.78
CA LEU A 65 -10.46 22.77 -7.13
C LEU A 65 -10.77 24.18 -6.63
N GLU A 66 -9.81 24.81 -5.92
CA GLU A 66 -9.95 26.17 -5.38
C GLU A 66 -10.12 27.23 -6.47
N ASN A 67 -9.52 27.00 -7.65
CA ASN A 67 -9.53 27.95 -8.77
C ASN A 67 -10.48 27.55 -9.90
N ASN A 68 -11.34 26.54 -9.69
CA ASN A 68 -12.29 26.03 -10.68
C ASN A 68 -11.65 25.69 -12.05
N VAL A 69 -10.44 25.12 -12.02
CA VAL A 69 -9.67 24.71 -13.19
C VAL A 69 -10.08 23.29 -13.58
N ASP A 70 -10.46 23.09 -14.84
CA ASP A 70 -10.79 21.76 -15.37
C ASP A 70 -9.54 20.89 -15.48
N THR A 71 -9.48 19.85 -14.64
CA THR A 71 -8.38 18.86 -14.60
C THR A 71 -8.77 17.52 -15.19
N SER A 72 -9.94 17.41 -15.83
CA SER A 72 -10.49 16.15 -16.33
C SER A 72 -9.54 15.44 -17.31
N ALA A 73 -8.82 16.19 -18.14
CA ALA A 73 -7.83 15.65 -19.07
C ALA A 73 -6.60 15.04 -18.35
N LEU A 74 -6.15 15.64 -17.25
CA LEU A 74 -5.05 15.10 -16.43
C LEU A 74 -5.49 13.85 -15.67
N ILE A 75 -6.71 13.85 -15.14
CA ILE A 75 -7.31 12.72 -14.43
C ILE A 75 -7.46 11.51 -15.35
N ASN A 76 -7.93 11.73 -16.58
CA ASN A 76 -8.11 10.66 -17.57
C ASN A 76 -6.78 10.12 -18.13
N ALA A 77 -5.69 10.90 -18.03
CA ALA A 77 -4.37 10.49 -18.47
C ALA A 77 -3.61 9.66 -17.42
N LEU A 78 -4.06 9.64 -16.16
CA LEU A 78 -3.45 8.81 -15.14
C LEU A 78 -3.85 7.34 -15.34
N PRO A 79 -2.90 6.39 -15.26
CA PRO A 79 -3.21 4.99 -15.43
C PRO A 79 -4.22 4.54 -14.37
N ALA A 80 -5.31 3.91 -14.83
CA ALA A 80 -6.26 3.23 -13.97
C ALA A 80 -5.50 2.22 -13.12
N SER A 81 -5.44 2.49 -11.83
CA SER A 81 -4.60 1.71 -10.93
C SER A 81 -5.32 0.41 -10.60
N ASN A 82 -4.58 -0.70 -10.63
CA ASN A 82 -5.16 -2.03 -10.49
C ASN A 82 -6.01 -2.15 -9.22
N PRO A 83 -7.13 -2.89 -9.28
CA PRO A 83 -7.91 -3.20 -8.09
C PRO A 83 -7.03 -4.01 -7.13
N LEU A 84 -6.98 -3.57 -5.87
CA LEU A 84 -6.32 -4.30 -4.78
C LEU A 84 -7.02 -5.65 -4.58
N LYS A 85 -6.23 -6.72 -4.49
CA LYS A 85 -6.70 -8.09 -4.30
C LYS A 85 -5.90 -8.74 -3.18
N PRO A 86 -6.45 -9.73 -2.46
CA PRO A 86 -5.68 -10.49 -1.49
C PRO A 86 -4.44 -11.10 -2.12
N VAL A 87 -3.30 -11.02 -1.43
CA VAL A 87 -2.05 -11.68 -1.78
C VAL A 87 -1.56 -12.52 -0.61
N GLU A 88 -0.57 -13.39 -0.86
CA GLU A 88 0.12 -14.11 0.22
C GLU A 88 0.84 -13.12 1.14
N VAL A 89 0.62 -13.26 2.45
CA VAL A 89 1.25 -12.43 3.48
C VAL A 89 2.58 -13.07 3.88
N GLN A 90 3.68 -12.39 3.58
CA GLN A 90 5.03 -12.83 3.91
C GLN A 90 5.68 -11.82 4.85
N ARG A 91 5.45 -11.99 6.16
CA ARG A 91 5.98 -11.07 7.18
C ARG A 91 7.51 -11.10 7.23
N ASP A 92 8.08 -9.97 7.61
CA ASP A 92 9.51 -9.85 7.89
C ASP A 92 9.90 -10.52 9.22
N GLU A 93 11.19 -10.45 9.55
CA GLU A 93 11.78 -11.06 10.75
C GLU A 93 11.15 -10.57 12.06
N ASN A 94 10.56 -9.38 12.06
CA ASN A 94 9.92 -8.76 13.22
C ASN A 94 8.39 -8.90 13.22
N GLY A 95 7.80 -9.45 12.16
CA GLY A 95 6.36 -9.67 12.05
C GLY A 95 5.59 -8.55 11.34
N TYR A 96 6.29 -7.59 10.72
CA TYR A 96 5.68 -6.53 9.93
C TYR A 96 5.52 -6.94 8.47
N TRP A 97 4.61 -6.27 7.77
CA TRP A 97 4.35 -6.55 6.37
C TRP A 97 3.54 -5.43 5.73
N SER A 98 3.75 -5.18 4.44
CA SER A 98 2.91 -4.27 3.66
C SER A 98 2.52 -4.91 2.34
N HIS A 99 1.25 -4.74 1.99
CA HIS A 99 0.70 -5.20 0.74
C HIS A 99 1.43 -4.51 -0.43
N PRO A 100 1.89 -5.25 -1.44
CA PRO A 100 2.81 -4.71 -2.44
C PRO A 100 2.16 -3.74 -3.43
N ASP A 101 0.83 -3.76 -3.54
CA ASP A 101 0.02 -2.74 -4.24
C ASP A 101 -0.61 -1.70 -3.30
N TRP A 102 -0.33 -1.73 -2.00
CA TRP A 102 -0.75 -0.68 -1.08
C TRP A 102 0.27 0.46 -1.13
N PRO A 103 -0.15 1.73 -1.26
CA PRO A 103 0.78 2.84 -1.12
C PRO A 103 1.46 2.74 0.25
N MET A 104 2.76 2.95 0.29
CA MET A 104 3.40 3.22 1.57
C MET A 104 2.96 4.63 1.98
N TRP A 105 2.62 4.79 3.26
CA TRP A 105 2.16 6.03 3.84
C TRP A 105 3.23 6.52 4.79
N ASP A 106 3.51 7.83 4.78
CA ASP A 106 4.46 8.46 5.70
C ASP A 106 3.74 9.37 6.70
N ASP A 107 4.46 9.87 7.70
CA ASP A 107 3.94 10.77 8.74
C ASP A 107 3.34 12.08 8.18
N GLY A 108 3.61 12.39 6.91
CA GLY A 108 3.02 13.52 6.21
C GLY A 108 1.64 13.23 5.62
N ASN A 109 1.15 11.99 5.69
CA ASN A 109 -0.18 11.61 5.23
C ASN A 109 -1.18 11.57 6.37
N THR A 110 -2.33 12.21 6.18
CA THR A 110 -3.40 12.17 7.18
C THR A 110 -4.23 10.90 7.03
N PHE A 111 -4.78 10.41 8.14
CA PHE A 111 -5.72 9.28 8.12
C PHE A 111 -6.88 9.49 7.13
N ILE A 112 -7.33 10.74 6.95
CA ILE A 112 -8.40 11.10 6.01
C ILE A 112 -7.98 10.83 4.56
N GLU A 113 -6.74 11.17 4.17
CA GLU A 113 -6.23 10.89 2.82
C GLU A 113 -6.17 9.39 2.55
N ILE A 114 -5.64 8.62 3.50
CA ILE A 114 -5.54 7.16 3.42
C ILE A 114 -6.94 6.53 3.30
N HIS A 115 -7.88 7.01 4.10
CA HIS A 115 -9.27 6.54 4.08
C HIS A 115 -9.97 6.89 2.77
N ASN A 116 -9.81 8.11 2.26
CA ASN A 116 -10.39 8.52 0.97
C ASN A 116 -9.81 7.72 -0.19
N TYR A 117 -8.50 7.44 -0.15
CA TYR A 117 -7.85 6.55 -1.11
C TYR A 117 -8.50 5.16 -1.08
N ALA A 118 -8.71 4.60 0.11
CA ALA A 118 -9.37 3.30 0.27
C ALA A 118 -10.81 3.30 -0.30
N LEU A 119 -11.61 4.32 0.05
CA LEU A 119 -12.97 4.47 -0.46
C LEU A 119 -13.01 4.57 -1.99
N SER A 120 -12.08 5.31 -2.60
CA SER A 120 -11.98 5.46 -4.06
C SER A 120 -11.74 4.13 -4.79
N ARG A 121 -11.27 3.11 -4.05
CA ARG A 121 -11.00 1.76 -4.52
C ARG A 121 -12.07 0.74 -4.16
N GLY A 122 -13.15 1.17 -3.52
CA GLY A 122 -14.28 0.29 -3.19
C GLY A 122 -14.13 -0.51 -1.89
N PHE A 123 -13.25 -0.07 -0.98
CA PHE A 123 -13.12 -0.68 0.35
C PHE A 123 -13.08 0.38 1.46
N ARG A 124 -13.41 -0.03 2.68
CA ARG A 124 -13.16 0.72 3.92
C ARG A 124 -11.99 0.11 4.67
N LEU A 125 -11.36 0.90 5.52
CA LEU A 125 -10.30 0.41 6.40
C LEU A 125 -10.91 -0.20 7.68
N CYS A 126 -10.35 -1.31 8.11
CA CYS A 126 -10.64 -1.99 9.37
C CYS A 126 -9.31 -2.12 10.11
N LEU A 127 -9.24 -1.59 11.33
CA LEU A 127 -8.01 -1.54 12.11
C LEU A 127 -8.09 -2.53 13.25
N ASP A 128 -7.01 -3.29 13.45
CA ASP A 128 -6.79 -4.10 14.63
C ASP A 128 -5.48 -3.62 15.28
N LYS A 129 -5.59 -3.03 16.46
CA LYS A 129 -4.43 -2.53 17.20
C LYS A 129 -3.89 -3.63 18.09
N PHE A 130 -2.57 -3.73 18.20
CA PHE A 130 -1.90 -4.73 19.03
C PHE A 130 -2.43 -4.71 20.47
N GLU A 131 -2.56 -3.53 21.08
CA GLU A 131 -3.13 -3.35 22.43
C GLU A 131 -4.53 -3.96 22.62
N ASN A 132 -5.32 -4.10 21.55
CA ASN A 132 -6.70 -4.57 21.62
C ASN A 132 -6.84 -6.09 21.44
N SER A 133 -5.88 -6.74 20.78
CA SER A 133 -5.98 -8.14 20.35
C SER A 133 -4.77 -9.00 20.71
N CYS A 134 -3.74 -8.42 21.34
CA CYS A 134 -2.65 -9.18 21.91
C CYS A 134 -3.09 -9.93 23.18
N THR A 135 -2.31 -10.96 23.52
CA THR A 135 -2.39 -11.66 24.82
C THR A 135 -1.60 -10.88 25.88
N VAL A 136 -1.86 -11.16 27.16
CA VAL A 136 -1.14 -10.53 28.27
C VAL A 136 0.37 -10.77 28.17
N GLU A 137 0.77 -11.98 27.75
CA GLU A 137 2.18 -12.34 27.57
C GLU A 137 2.83 -11.54 26.43
N GLN A 138 2.10 -11.33 25.34
CA GLN A 138 2.56 -10.51 24.21
C GLN A 138 2.68 -9.04 24.60
N GLU A 139 1.69 -8.49 25.31
CA GLU A 139 1.70 -7.13 25.82
C GLU A 139 2.91 -6.90 26.73
N GLU A 140 3.15 -7.81 27.68
CA GLU A 140 4.29 -7.71 28.60
C GLU A 140 5.64 -7.85 27.88
N SER A 141 5.74 -8.79 26.94
CA SER A 141 6.93 -8.96 26.08
C SER A 141 7.22 -7.68 25.30
N TYR A 142 6.20 -7.05 24.71
CA TYR A 142 6.36 -5.86 23.89
C TYR A 142 6.67 -4.62 24.72
N TYR A 143 5.74 -4.21 25.60
CA TYR A 143 5.81 -2.92 26.28
C TYR A 143 6.73 -2.91 27.50
N LYS A 144 6.94 -4.04 28.19
CA LYS A 144 7.79 -4.08 29.39
C LYS A 144 9.17 -4.63 29.12
N GLN A 145 9.29 -5.63 28.25
CA GLN A 145 10.57 -6.28 27.95
C GLN A 145 11.25 -5.70 26.70
N GLY A 146 10.55 -4.86 25.92
CA GLY A 146 11.10 -4.21 24.73
C GLY A 146 11.31 -5.17 23.56
N ASN A 147 10.65 -6.34 23.56
CA ASN A 147 10.72 -7.28 22.45
C ASN A 147 9.72 -6.87 21.37
N THR A 148 10.21 -6.18 20.35
CA THR A 148 9.41 -5.66 19.23
C THR A 148 9.02 -6.70 18.19
N ASN A 149 9.35 -7.98 18.41
CA ASN A 149 8.96 -9.06 17.51
C ASN A 149 7.50 -9.47 17.76
N ILE A 150 6.65 -9.21 16.77
CA ILE A 150 5.20 -9.46 16.82
C ILE A 150 4.75 -10.63 15.94
N ASN A 151 5.67 -11.55 15.60
CA ASN A 151 5.32 -12.71 14.77
C ASN A 151 4.23 -13.60 15.38
N SER A 152 4.14 -13.65 16.71
CA SER A 152 3.11 -14.42 17.41
C SER A 152 1.72 -13.74 17.41
N TRP A 153 1.64 -12.46 17.02
CA TRP A 153 0.37 -11.73 16.95
C TRP A 153 -0.34 -11.98 15.62
N HIS A 154 -1.59 -12.43 15.72
CA HIS A 154 -2.44 -12.77 14.59
C HIS A 154 -3.66 -11.84 14.56
N PRO A 155 -3.50 -10.60 14.05
CA PRO A 155 -4.59 -9.65 13.94
C PRO A 155 -5.69 -10.18 13.00
N THR A 156 -6.92 -9.75 13.24
CA THR A 156 -8.08 -10.18 12.46
C THR A 156 -9.02 -9.01 12.16
N CYS A 157 -9.81 -9.14 11.09
CA CYS A 157 -10.95 -8.27 10.86
C CYS A 157 -12.21 -9.12 10.68
N ASN A 158 -13.23 -8.85 11.50
CA ASN A 158 -14.49 -9.61 11.50
C ASN A 158 -15.39 -9.36 10.27
N THR A 159 -14.92 -8.58 9.29
CA THR A 159 -15.70 -8.27 8.09
C THR A 159 -15.46 -9.33 7.01
N PRO A 160 -16.49 -10.05 6.55
CA PRO A 160 -16.34 -11.03 5.47
C PRO A 160 -15.71 -10.43 4.21
N GLY A 161 -14.75 -11.13 3.63
CA GLY A 161 -14.02 -10.68 2.45
C GLY A 161 -12.95 -9.62 2.73
N ALA A 162 -12.69 -9.28 4.01
CA ALA A 162 -11.56 -8.44 4.35
C ALA A 162 -10.22 -9.15 4.14
N PHE A 163 -9.20 -8.39 3.75
CA PHE A 163 -7.83 -8.89 3.61
C PHE A 163 -6.83 -7.87 4.13
N LEU A 164 -5.64 -8.35 4.51
CA LEU A 164 -4.60 -7.54 5.13
C LEU A 164 -3.97 -6.57 4.11
N LEU A 165 -3.83 -5.31 4.50
CA LEU A 165 -3.11 -4.27 3.76
C LEU A 165 -1.74 -3.98 4.37
N SER A 166 -1.63 -3.90 5.69
CA SER A 166 -0.33 -3.72 6.34
C SER A 166 -0.35 -4.11 7.81
N ILE A 167 0.82 -4.38 8.35
CA ILE A 167 1.17 -4.46 9.76
C ILE A 167 2.41 -3.60 9.93
N HIS A 168 2.30 -2.53 10.70
CA HIS A 168 3.38 -1.56 10.89
C HIS A 168 3.33 -0.99 12.31
N GLU A 169 4.44 -0.39 12.72
CA GLU A 169 4.52 0.35 13.98
C GLU A 169 3.79 1.68 13.85
N ALA A 170 3.04 2.04 14.90
CA ALA A 170 2.42 3.34 15.09
C ALA A 170 2.73 3.89 16.50
N ASP A 171 2.28 5.10 16.81
CA ASP A 171 2.63 5.80 18.05
C ASP A 171 2.30 5.00 19.33
N ASP A 172 1.16 4.30 19.33
CA ASP A 172 0.69 3.49 20.48
C ASP A 172 1.10 2.01 20.37
N GLY A 173 2.03 1.70 19.48
CA GLY A 173 2.46 0.34 19.15
C GLY A 173 1.88 -0.19 17.83
N PRO A 174 2.04 -1.49 17.58
CA PRO A 174 1.76 -2.07 16.28
C PRO A 174 0.28 -2.02 15.91
N ILE A 175 0.01 -1.81 14.63
CA ILE A 175 -1.34 -1.79 14.06
C ILE A 175 -1.40 -2.61 12.79
N ALA A 176 -2.49 -3.37 12.66
CA ALA A 176 -2.84 -4.08 11.44
C ALA A 176 -4.00 -3.38 10.74
N VAL A 177 -3.85 -3.14 9.45
CA VAL A 177 -4.82 -2.48 8.59
C VAL A 177 -5.36 -3.48 7.60
N PHE A 178 -6.69 -3.60 7.52
CA PHE A 178 -7.39 -4.47 6.58
C PHE A 178 -8.23 -3.65 5.61
N ALA A 179 -8.25 -4.07 4.35
CA ALA A 179 -9.25 -3.64 3.37
C ALA A 179 -10.50 -4.48 3.57
N ALA A 180 -11.58 -3.87 4.02
CA ALA A 180 -12.90 -4.48 4.13
C ALA A 180 -13.77 -4.03 2.94
N PRO A 181 -14.48 -4.93 2.25
CA PRO A 181 -15.42 -4.54 1.21
C PRO A 181 -16.44 -3.52 1.73
N LEU A 182 -16.76 -2.51 0.93
CA LEU A 182 -17.91 -1.66 1.23
C LEU A 182 -19.15 -2.55 1.23
N GLU A 183 -19.95 -2.50 2.29
CA GLU A 183 -21.22 -3.22 2.31
C GLU A 183 -22.04 -2.75 1.10
N ARG A 184 -22.27 -3.67 0.16
CA ARG A 184 -23.16 -3.39 -0.96
C ARG A 184 -24.54 -3.31 -0.35
N ASN A 185 -25.08 -2.10 -0.22
CA ASN A 185 -26.49 -1.90 0.11
C ASN A 185 -27.30 -2.81 -0.82
N LEU A 186 -27.76 -3.95 -0.29
CA LEU A 186 -28.73 -4.81 -0.94
C LEU A 186 -30.03 -4.00 -0.89
N VAL A 187 -30.22 -3.12 -1.87
CA VAL A 187 -31.55 -2.63 -2.20
C VAL A 187 -32.33 -3.90 -2.55
N LYS A 188 -33.05 -4.42 -1.55
CA LYS A 188 -34.05 -5.44 -1.74
C LYS A 188 -34.95 -4.92 -2.85
N LYS A 189 -34.85 -5.53 -4.03
CA LYS A 189 -35.88 -5.43 -5.05
C LYS A 189 -37.10 -6.12 -4.42
N SER A 190 -37.90 -5.36 -3.66
CA SER A 190 -39.22 -5.81 -3.28
C SER A 190 -40.01 -5.90 -4.57
N GLU A 191 -40.29 -7.15 -4.95
CA GLU A 191 -41.34 -7.59 -5.83
C GLU A 191 -42.51 -6.59 -5.83
N ALA A 192 -42.77 -5.98 -6.99
CA ALA A 192 -44.11 -5.55 -7.34
C ALA A 192 -44.71 -6.73 -8.10
N ALA A 193 -45.59 -7.43 -7.40
CA ALA A 193 -46.58 -8.36 -7.94
C ALA A 193 -47.53 -7.67 -8.93
#